data_AF-A0A1G0V1D1-F1
#
_entry.id   AF-A0A1G0V1D1-F1
#
_cell.length_a   1.000
_cell.length_b   1.000
_cell.length_c   1.000
_cell.angle_alpha   90.00
_cell.angle_beta   90.00
_cell.angle_gamma   90.00
#
_symmetry.space_group_name_H-M   'P 1'
#
loop_
_entity.id
_entity.type
_entity.pdbx_description
1 polymer ?
#
loop_
_entity_poly.entity_id
_entity_poly.type
_entity_poly.pdbx_seq_one_letter_code
_entity_poly.pdbx_strand_id
1 'polypeptide(L)'
;MAIHPKWATKHKLKGTELRLLNGKYYLYQVTSKWDPDKKRAKKITGKLLGKITKEDGFIESDKAKLRKRELVVSQLCVKEYGIVAFIDSGLAKYITLLQKYFPGHWQEIVTLAYCKLVHQSHMKNVEFHYLHSYLSEQYPGLPLSPKNITGLLKQIGTQRSQITGFFKEFGKPNDNILFDGTGLISNSKKMDITKFGKSKKGTYNSLANIMFIFSVKSQLPVYYRIMPGNIKDIKAFKLCLKESHITDAVIIADKGFYSKNNIDLLKEENLKFIVPLKRNNKLIDYDNIKTGDKQKFEGFFKFENRIIWHYSTKAGNENIHIFLDDALKADETKDYLFRIESIPEEYNIDDFHLQQYRFGTIALMNNLKRTPEQIFIDYKSRAQIESMIDALKNIIDADKSYMQNEQALEAWMFINYITLHWYYKILQLLKSKELNNRYAPMDLILFLKEVRKVKINDKWYIAEITQKNKILLDS
;
A
#
# COMPACT_ATOMS: atom_id res chain seq x y z
N MET A 1 41.13 37.55 -17.92
CA MET A 1 40.18 37.34 -16.80
C MET A 1 38.95 38.17 -17.09
N ALA A 2 37.73 37.62 -17.03
CA ALA A 2 36.52 38.41 -17.18
C ALA A 2 36.47 39.44 -16.03
N ILE A 3 36.45 40.72 -16.36
CA ILE A 3 36.37 41.81 -15.38
C ILE A 3 34.93 41.85 -14.88
N HIS A 4 34.70 41.22 -13.72
CA HIS A 4 33.40 41.28 -13.06
C HIS A 4 33.21 42.64 -12.39
N PRO A 5 31.98 43.20 -12.39
CA PRO A 5 31.72 44.51 -11.81
C PRO A 5 31.90 44.50 -10.29
N LYS A 6 32.31 45.65 -9.73
CA LYS A 6 32.61 45.82 -8.30
C LYS A 6 31.46 45.37 -7.37
N TRP A 7 30.22 45.61 -7.78
CA TRP A 7 29.03 45.22 -7.01
C TRP A 7 28.86 43.69 -6.92
N ALA A 8 29.39 42.92 -7.87
CA ALA A 8 29.34 41.46 -7.86
C ALA A 8 30.56 40.85 -7.15
N THR A 9 31.75 41.45 -7.31
CA THR A 9 32.99 40.95 -6.71
C THR A 9 33.04 41.14 -5.20
N LYS A 10 32.35 42.14 -4.63
CA LYS A 10 32.26 42.36 -3.17
C LYS A 10 31.69 41.15 -2.39
N HIS A 11 30.93 40.29 -3.05
CA HIS A 11 30.32 39.10 -2.44
C HIS A 11 31.16 37.82 -2.61
N LYS A 12 32.33 37.91 -3.25
CA LYS A 12 33.21 36.75 -3.47
C LYS A 12 34.01 36.47 -2.19
N LEU A 13 33.85 35.26 -1.66
CA LEU A 13 34.57 34.78 -0.47
C LEU A 13 35.68 33.79 -0.86
N LYS A 14 36.62 33.53 0.06
CA LYS A 14 37.63 32.48 -0.11
C LYS A 14 36.95 31.12 -0.35
N GLY A 15 37.44 30.36 -1.33
CA GLY A 15 36.82 29.08 -1.73
C GLY A 15 35.55 29.24 -2.57
N THR A 16 35.32 30.40 -3.19
CA THR A 16 34.19 30.60 -4.11
C THR A 16 34.61 31.13 -5.48
N GLU A 17 33.80 30.84 -6.49
CA GLU A 17 33.94 31.31 -7.86
C GLU A 17 32.68 32.06 -8.28
N LEU A 18 32.90 33.25 -8.82
CA LEU A 18 31.87 34.05 -9.45
C LEU A 18 31.77 33.64 -10.93
N ARG A 19 30.56 33.38 -11.42
CA ARG A 19 30.29 33.07 -12.82
C ARG A 19 29.20 33.97 -13.38
N LEU A 20 29.40 34.47 -14.60
CA LEU A 20 28.37 35.15 -15.37
C LEU A 20 27.73 34.14 -16.33
N LEU A 21 26.45 33.84 -16.14
CA LEU A 21 25.69 32.91 -16.98
C LEU A 21 24.36 33.57 -17.35
N ASN A 22 24.07 33.67 -18.65
CA ASN A 22 22.85 34.27 -19.19
C ASN A 22 22.53 35.67 -18.59
N GLY A 23 23.54 36.53 -18.52
CA GLY A 23 23.41 37.89 -17.97
C GLY A 23 23.27 38.00 -16.45
N LYS A 24 23.32 36.88 -15.70
CA LYS A 24 23.21 36.86 -14.23
C LYS A 24 24.48 36.35 -13.57
N TYR A 25 24.80 36.93 -12.41
CA TYR A 25 25.96 36.53 -11.61
C TYR A 25 25.57 35.45 -10.60
N TYR A 26 26.37 34.39 -10.54
CA TYR A 26 26.18 33.26 -9.64
C TYR A 26 27.47 32.98 -8.86
N LEU A 27 27.32 32.65 -7.59
CA LEU A 27 28.42 32.29 -6.71
C LEU A 27 28.42 30.79 -6.44
N TYR A 28 29.53 30.13 -6.77
CA TYR A 28 29.73 28.70 -6.57
C TYR A 28 30.83 28.45 -5.54
N GLN A 29 30.72 27.38 -4.76
CA GLN A 29 31.84 26.86 -3.98
C GLN A 29 32.90 26.28 -4.92
N VAL A 30 34.17 26.39 -4.58
CA VAL A 30 35.28 25.82 -5.34
C VAL A 30 36.27 25.16 -4.41
N THR A 31 36.71 23.97 -4.79
CA THR A 31 37.84 23.27 -4.19
C THR A 31 38.89 22.96 -5.26
N SER A 32 40.10 22.60 -4.84
CA SER A 32 41.16 22.13 -5.72
C SER A 32 41.52 20.69 -5.35
N LYS A 33 41.65 19.81 -6.35
CA LYS A 33 42.19 18.45 -6.19
C LYS A 33 43.40 18.30 -7.10
N TRP A 34 44.47 17.68 -6.60
CA TRP A 34 45.63 17.36 -7.42
C TRP A 34 45.24 16.40 -8.55
N ASP A 35 45.59 16.75 -9.79
CA ASP A 35 45.40 15.91 -10.97
C ASP A 35 46.78 15.33 -11.34
N PRO A 36 47.04 14.04 -11.03
CA PRO A 36 48.34 13.41 -11.21
C PRO A 36 48.75 13.32 -12.69
N ASP A 37 47.78 13.15 -13.60
CA ASP A 37 48.03 13.09 -15.04
C ASP A 37 48.47 14.45 -15.59
N LYS A 38 47.82 15.53 -15.12
CA LYS A 38 48.12 16.91 -15.55
C LYS A 38 49.20 17.59 -14.70
N LYS A 39 49.74 16.90 -13.70
CA LYS A 39 50.73 17.39 -12.72
C LYS A 39 50.41 18.78 -12.17
N ARG A 40 49.13 19.07 -11.92
CA ARG A 40 48.69 20.38 -11.42
C ARG A 40 47.42 20.28 -10.58
N ALA A 41 47.20 21.27 -9.72
CA ALA A 41 45.94 21.42 -9.02
C ALA A 41 44.80 21.72 -10.02
N LYS A 42 43.81 20.83 -10.07
CA LYS A 42 42.60 21.00 -10.88
C LYS A 42 41.49 21.59 -10.03
N LYS A 43 40.98 22.73 -10.50
CA LYS A 43 39.82 23.39 -9.90
C LYS A 43 38.57 22.53 -10.08
N ILE A 44 37.88 22.22 -8.99
CA ILE A 44 36.59 21.55 -8.98
C ILE A 44 35.55 22.58 -8.53
N THR A 45 34.65 22.94 -9.45
CA THR A 45 33.49 23.77 -9.10
C THR A 45 32.47 22.90 -8.38
N GLY A 46 32.18 23.29 -7.14
CA GLY A 46 31.23 22.64 -6.25
C GLY A 46 29.84 23.27 -6.33
N LYS A 47 29.18 23.36 -5.16
CA LYS A 47 27.76 23.66 -5.03
C LYS A 47 27.47 25.14 -5.35
N LEU A 48 26.30 25.42 -5.94
CA LEU A 48 25.77 26.79 -6.07
C LEU A 48 25.41 27.32 -4.67
N LEU A 49 25.95 28.48 -4.32
CA LEU A 49 25.66 29.19 -3.07
C LEU A 49 24.48 30.15 -3.26
N GLY A 50 24.46 30.91 -4.35
CA GLY A 50 23.41 31.90 -4.61
C GLY A 50 23.61 32.68 -5.89
N LYS A 51 22.66 33.56 -6.19
CA LYS A 51 22.74 34.55 -7.28
C LYS A 51 23.09 35.91 -6.70
N ILE A 52 23.70 36.78 -7.49
CA ILE A 52 24.02 38.16 -7.10
C ILE A 52 23.33 39.11 -8.07
N THR A 53 22.50 40.02 -7.54
CA THR A 53 21.85 41.11 -8.30
C THR A 53 22.46 42.45 -7.88
N LYS A 54 22.27 43.48 -8.71
CA LYS A 54 22.81 44.82 -8.43
C LYS A 54 22.03 45.49 -7.29
N GLU A 55 20.73 45.22 -7.25
CA GLU A 55 19.73 45.79 -6.34
C GLU A 55 19.78 45.09 -4.97
N ASP A 56 19.69 43.75 -4.94
CA ASP A 56 19.54 42.98 -3.70
C ASP A 56 20.86 42.39 -3.16
N GLY A 57 21.97 42.53 -3.91
CA GLY A 57 23.24 41.91 -3.58
C GLY A 57 23.19 40.37 -3.66
N PHE A 58 23.79 39.67 -2.70
CA PHE A 58 23.82 38.20 -2.68
C PHE A 58 22.50 37.63 -2.16
N ILE A 59 21.79 36.93 -3.04
CA ILE A 59 20.59 36.16 -2.72
C ILE A 59 20.97 34.69 -2.65
N GLU A 60 20.95 34.15 -1.43
CA GLU A 60 21.22 32.73 -1.19
C GLU A 60 20.23 31.85 -1.96
N SER A 61 20.76 30.82 -2.64
CA SER A 61 19.93 29.87 -3.39
C SER A 61 19.09 29.02 -2.45
N ASP A 62 17.89 28.63 -2.87
CA ASP A 62 17.03 27.75 -2.06
C ASP A 62 17.72 26.43 -1.70
N LYS A 63 18.56 25.91 -2.61
CA LYS A 63 19.39 24.73 -2.37
C LYS A 63 20.45 24.95 -1.27
N ALA A 64 20.98 26.16 -1.13
CA ALA A 64 21.91 26.48 -0.05
C ALA A 64 21.20 26.67 1.30
N LYS A 65 20.02 27.31 1.30
CA LYS A 65 19.15 27.42 2.47
C LYS A 65 18.73 26.04 3.00
N LEU A 66 18.33 25.13 2.11
CA LEU A 66 17.98 23.74 2.44
C LEU A 66 19.14 23.00 3.14
N ARG A 67 20.36 23.09 2.59
CA ARG A 67 21.55 22.44 3.18
C ARG A 67 21.90 22.96 4.57
N LYS A 68 21.74 24.27 4.81
CA LYS A 68 21.93 24.83 6.17
C LYS A 68 20.91 24.28 7.15
N ARG A 69 19.64 24.17 6.74
CA ARG A 69 18.57 23.57 7.56
C ARG A 69 18.85 22.09 7.85
N GLU A 70 19.28 21.31 6.86
CA GLU A 70 19.70 19.91 7.06
C GLU A 70 20.80 19.78 8.11
N LEU A 71 21.81 20.67 8.07
CA LEU A 71 22.90 20.71 9.04
C LEU A 71 22.42 21.01 10.47
N VAL A 72 21.50 21.96 10.65
CA VAL A 72 20.91 22.27 11.96
C VAL A 72 20.07 21.08 12.47
N VAL A 73 19.30 20.46 11.58
CA VAL A 73 18.49 19.27 11.90
C VAL A 73 19.35 18.06 12.27
N SER A 74 20.58 17.94 11.74
CA SER A 74 21.50 16.88 12.15
C SER A 74 22.05 17.03 13.57
N GLN A 75 21.91 18.20 14.19
CA GLN A 75 22.38 18.52 15.56
C GLN A 75 21.26 18.47 16.61
N LEU A 76 20.11 17.87 16.29
CA LEU A 76 18.98 17.81 17.22
C LEU A 76 19.32 17.05 18.50
N CYS A 77 19.08 17.70 19.65
CA CYS A 77 19.24 17.11 20.97
C CYS A 77 17.97 16.37 21.45
N VAL A 78 16.87 16.42 20.69
CA VAL A 78 15.62 15.72 21.03
C VAL A 78 15.13 14.98 19.79
N LYS A 79 14.85 13.68 19.94
CA LYS A 79 14.41 12.81 18.84
C LYS A 79 13.26 11.90 19.28
N GLU A 80 12.35 11.61 18.36
CA GLU A 80 11.30 10.60 18.56
C GLU A 80 11.93 9.21 18.77
N TYR A 81 11.44 8.44 19.73
CA TYR A 81 12.00 7.12 20.07
C TYR A 81 10.95 6.00 20.24
N GLY A 82 9.72 6.29 20.65
CA GLY A 82 8.76 5.22 21.00
C GLY A 82 8.42 4.29 19.84
N ILE A 83 8.30 4.83 18.64
CA ILE A 83 8.03 4.04 17.44
C ILE A 83 9.28 3.24 17.05
N VAL A 84 10.47 3.82 17.21
CA VAL A 84 11.75 3.10 17.00
C VAL A 84 11.85 1.91 17.94
N ALA A 85 11.56 2.10 19.21
CA ALA A 85 11.52 1.03 20.21
C ALA A 85 10.49 -0.06 19.83
N PHE A 86 9.30 0.34 19.37
CA PHE A 86 8.29 -0.61 18.90
C PHE A 86 8.71 -1.37 17.64
N ILE A 87 9.44 -0.74 16.72
CA ILE A 87 10.00 -1.43 15.53
C ILE A 87 11.01 -2.50 15.98
N ASP A 88 11.89 -2.16 16.92
CA ASP A 88 12.92 -3.08 17.41
C ASP A 88 12.34 -4.27 18.18
N SER A 89 11.28 -4.06 18.98
CA SER A 89 10.66 -5.12 19.77
C SER A 89 9.50 -5.81 19.03
N GLY A 90 8.46 -5.07 18.70
CA GLY A 90 7.21 -5.56 18.12
C GLY A 90 7.30 -5.96 16.66
N LEU A 91 8.32 -5.48 15.93
CA LEU A 91 8.52 -5.77 14.50
C LEU A 91 9.88 -6.42 14.20
N ALA A 92 10.55 -6.98 15.22
CA ALA A 92 11.87 -7.62 15.09
C ALA A 92 11.95 -8.64 13.94
N LYS A 93 10.90 -9.46 13.75
CA LYS A 93 10.81 -10.42 12.64
C LYS A 93 11.02 -9.75 11.27
N TYR A 94 10.45 -8.56 11.06
CA TYR A 94 10.62 -7.82 9.81
C TYR A 94 12.07 -7.40 9.59
N ILE A 95 12.76 -6.96 10.64
CA ILE A 95 14.18 -6.57 10.58
C ILE A 95 15.04 -7.77 10.19
N THR A 96 14.88 -8.91 10.86
CA THR A 96 15.64 -10.14 10.55
C THR A 96 15.44 -10.60 9.10
N LEU A 97 14.20 -10.54 8.61
CA LEU A 97 13.91 -10.92 7.22
C LEU A 97 14.44 -9.89 6.23
N LEU A 98 14.38 -8.59 6.52
CA LEU A 98 14.98 -7.57 5.67
C LEU A 98 16.50 -7.71 5.63
N GLN A 99 17.16 -8.05 6.73
CA GLN A 99 18.59 -8.36 6.75
C GLN A 99 18.93 -9.60 5.90
N LYS A 100 18.09 -10.63 5.95
CA LYS A 100 18.25 -11.85 5.13
C LYS A 100 18.12 -11.56 3.63
N TYR A 101 17.09 -10.82 3.21
CA TYR A 101 16.76 -10.62 1.80
C TYR A 101 17.43 -9.38 1.18
N PHE A 102 17.68 -8.33 1.97
CA PHE A 102 18.25 -7.06 1.53
C PHE A 102 19.40 -6.61 2.45
N PRO A 103 20.47 -7.41 2.63
CA PRO A 103 21.53 -7.14 3.61
C PRO A 103 22.22 -5.79 3.42
N GLY A 104 22.27 -5.26 2.18
CA GLY A 104 22.87 -3.96 1.89
C GLY A 104 21.93 -2.75 1.99
N HIS A 105 20.62 -2.97 2.15
CA HIS A 105 19.60 -1.90 2.07
C HIS A 105 18.52 -1.97 3.15
N TRP A 106 18.61 -2.91 4.09
CA TRP A 106 17.55 -3.17 5.07
C TRP A 106 17.28 -1.95 5.97
N GLN A 107 18.32 -1.17 6.31
CA GLN A 107 18.19 0.02 7.15
C GLN A 107 17.41 1.12 6.43
N GLU A 108 17.68 1.33 5.14
CA GLU A 108 16.94 2.27 4.32
C GLU A 108 15.50 1.82 4.10
N ILE A 109 15.26 0.51 3.90
CA ILE A 109 13.90 -0.03 3.75
C ILE A 109 13.09 0.18 5.04
N VAL A 110 13.65 -0.15 6.21
CA VAL A 110 13.03 0.09 7.52
C VAL A 110 12.72 1.58 7.71
N THR A 111 13.68 2.45 7.38
CA THR A 111 13.51 3.90 7.51
C THR A 111 12.43 4.44 6.58
N LEU A 112 12.36 3.96 5.33
CA LEU A 112 11.33 4.36 4.38
C LEU A 112 9.94 3.88 4.82
N ALA A 113 9.82 2.66 5.34
CA ALA A 113 8.58 2.14 5.91
C ALA A 113 8.15 2.93 7.15
N TYR A 114 9.07 3.28 8.05
CA TYR A 114 8.83 4.17 9.18
C TYR A 114 8.30 5.53 8.72
N CYS A 115 8.99 6.20 7.79
CA CYS A 115 8.56 7.50 7.28
C CYS A 115 7.19 7.43 6.60
N LYS A 116 6.83 6.30 6.00
CA LYS A 116 5.50 6.07 5.44
C LYS A 116 4.44 5.85 6.50
N LEU A 117 4.67 4.99 7.49
CA LEU A 117 3.69 4.71 8.54
C LEU A 117 3.38 5.95 9.38
N VAL A 118 4.41 6.71 9.76
CA VAL A 118 4.31 7.75 10.79
C VAL A 118 3.94 9.12 10.21
N HIS A 119 4.39 9.38 8.99
CA HIS A 119 4.30 10.72 8.39
C HIS A 119 3.66 10.74 7.01
N GLN A 120 3.24 9.58 6.47
CA GLN A 120 2.80 9.44 5.08
C GLN A 120 3.80 10.11 4.11
N SER A 121 5.10 10.04 4.45
CA SER A 121 6.05 11.01 3.95
C SER A 121 6.19 10.95 2.43
N HIS A 122 6.28 12.12 1.80
CA HIS A 122 6.73 12.23 0.42
C HIS A 122 8.24 11.97 0.38
N MET A 123 8.73 11.31 -0.68
CA MET A 123 10.16 10.95 -0.80
C MET A 123 11.13 12.12 -0.58
N LYS A 124 10.71 13.35 -0.92
CA LYS A 124 11.52 14.56 -0.72
C LYS A 124 11.73 14.97 0.75
N ASN A 125 10.90 14.48 1.66
CA ASN A 125 10.91 14.82 3.08
C ASN A 125 11.44 13.68 3.97
N VAL A 126 11.74 12.51 3.40
CA VAL A 126 12.19 11.33 4.16
C VAL A 126 13.41 11.65 5.02
N GLU A 127 14.42 12.30 4.45
CA GLU A 127 15.63 12.70 5.17
C GLU A 127 15.33 13.58 6.40
N PHE A 128 14.40 14.53 6.25
CA PHE A 128 13.97 15.38 7.36
C PHE A 128 13.36 14.55 8.49
N HIS A 129 12.41 13.65 8.19
CA HIS A 129 11.77 12.84 9.24
C HIS A 129 12.73 11.84 9.88
N TYR A 130 13.62 11.24 9.10
CA TYR A 130 14.67 10.37 9.60
C TYR A 130 15.59 11.08 10.61
N LEU A 131 16.04 12.31 10.31
CA LEU A 131 16.90 13.07 11.22
C LEU A 131 16.20 13.49 12.53
N HIS A 132 14.86 13.61 12.54
CA HIS A 132 14.07 13.88 13.74
C HIS A 132 13.71 12.63 14.55
N SER A 133 13.96 11.44 13.99
CA SER A 133 13.76 10.16 14.66
C SER A 133 15.09 9.63 15.19
N TYR A 134 15.03 8.87 16.26
CA TYR A 134 16.17 8.17 16.83
C TYR A 134 16.77 7.13 15.86
N LEU A 135 16.05 6.77 14.77
CA LEU A 135 16.60 6.01 13.65
C LEU A 135 17.90 6.62 13.11
N SER A 136 18.06 7.95 13.15
CA SER A 136 19.29 8.62 12.69
C SER A 136 20.49 8.44 13.61
N GLU A 137 20.27 8.07 14.87
CA GLU A 137 21.32 7.67 15.81
C GLU A 137 21.59 6.16 15.72
N GLN A 138 20.54 5.37 15.47
CA GLN A 138 20.64 3.90 15.36
C GLN A 138 21.27 3.45 14.04
N TYR A 139 20.96 4.14 12.94
CA TYR A 139 21.47 3.89 11.60
C TYR A 139 22.15 5.14 11.06
N PRO A 140 23.32 5.53 11.58
CA PRO A 140 23.93 6.82 11.23
C PRO A 140 24.32 6.90 9.75
N GLY A 141 24.10 8.07 9.15
CA GLY A 141 24.64 8.41 7.82
C GLY A 141 23.90 7.83 6.61
N LEU A 142 22.65 7.38 6.76
CA LEU A 142 21.89 6.86 5.61
C LEU A 142 21.73 7.90 4.49
N PRO A 143 21.97 7.54 3.22
CA PRO A 143 21.92 8.47 2.09
C PRO A 143 20.46 8.71 1.64
N LEU A 144 19.67 9.44 2.42
CA LEU A 144 18.21 9.60 2.19
C LEU A 144 17.81 10.86 1.43
N SER A 145 18.75 11.53 0.76
CA SER A 145 18.42 12.64 -0.12
C SER A 145 17.51 12.18 -1.28
N PRO A 146 16.67 13.07 -1.87
CA PRO A 146 15.74 12.69 -2.94
C PRO A 146 16.43 12.01 -4.13
N LYS A 147 17.67 12.43 -4.44
CA LYS A 147 18.48 11.85 -5.51
C LYS A 147 18.89 10.41 -5.19
N ASN A 148 19.33 10.17 -3.95
CA ASN A 148 19.81 8.86 -3.53
C ASN A 148 18.66 7.87 -3.37
N ILE A 149 17.53 8.31 -2.79
CA ILE A 149 16.30 7.50 -2.72
C ILE A 149 15.87 7.06 -4.12
N THR A 150 15.94 7.95 -5.12
CA THR A 150 15.60 7.58 -6.50
C THR A 150 16.48 6.44 -7.03
N GLY A 151 17.79 6.46 -6.73
CA GLY A 151 18.70 5.38 -7.10
C GLY A 151 18.41 4.08 -6.35
N LEU A 152 18.21 4.19 -5.04
CA LEU A 152 17.91 3.08 -4.14
C LEU A 152 16.63 2.34 -4.57
N LEU A 153 15.53 3.06 -4.85
CA LEU A 153 14.27 2.44 -5.28
C LEU A 153 14.45 1.66 -6.59
N LYS A 154 15.26 2.16 -7.53
CA LYS A 154 15.56 1.43 -8.77
C LYS A 154 16.33 0.14 -8.47
N GLN A 155 17.31 0.19 -7.57
CA GLN A 155 18.11 -0.98 -7.18
C GLN A 155 17.28 -2.03 -6.45
N ILE A 156 16.42 -1.63 -5.51
CA ILE A 156 15.52 -2.56 -4.81
C ILE A 156 14.53 -3.16 -5.80
N GLY A 157 13.99 -2.35 -6.71
CA GLY A 157 12.95 -2.76 -7.66
C GLY A 157 13.41 -3.78 -8.71
N THR A 158 14.71 -3.87 -8.99
CA THR A 158 15.24 -4.93 -9.86
C THR A 158 15.34 -6.28 -9.15
N GLN A 159 15.26 -6.32 -7.82
CA GLN A 159 15.47 -7.52 -6.99
C GLN A 159 14.16 -8.25 -6.68
N ARG A 160 13.36 -8.55 -7.72
CA ARG A 160 12.02 -9.11 -7.58
C ARG A 160 11.98 -10.44 -6.81
N SER A 161 12.96 -11.32 -7.00
CA SER A 161 13.06 -12.59 -6.26
C SER A 161 13.26 -12.41 -4.75
N GLN A 162 13.96 -11.35 -4.33
CA GLN A 162 14.11 -11.01 -2.92
C GLN A 162 12.80 -10.45 -2.35
N ILE A 163 12.09 -9.60 -3.11
CA ILE A 163 10.79 -9.05 -2.71
C ILE A 163 9.78 -10.19 -2.49
N THR A 164 9.64 -11.10 -3.46
CA THR A 164 8.72 -12.23 -3.35
C THR A 164 9.17 -13.21 -2.26
N GLY A 165 10.47 -13.47 -2.15
CA GLY A 165 11.06 -14.26 -1.08
C GLY A 165 10.73 -13.72 0.31
N PHE A 166 10.84 -12.40 0.51
CA PHE A 166 10.51 -11.74 1.76
C PHE A 166 9.04 -11.97 2.17
N PHE A 167 8.08 -11.72 1.26
CA PHE A 167 6.66 -11.88 1.63
C PHE A 167 6.23 -13.34 1.79
N LYS A 168 6.92 -14.28 1.12
CA LYS A 168 6.66 -15.71 1.26
C LYS A 168 6.82 -16.20 2.70
N GLU A 169 7.70 -15.59 3.49
CA GLU A 169 7.94 -15.89 4.92
C GLU A 169 6.74 -15.57 5.84
N PHE A 170 5.70 -14.93 5.28
CA PHE A 170 4.43 -14.63 5.96
C PHE A 170 3.28 -15.48 5.42
N GLY A 171 3.48 -16.25 4.35
CA GLY A 171 2.50 -17.17 3.78
C GLY A 171 2.25 -18.39 4.66
N LYS A 172 1.01 -18.85 4.72
CA LYS A 172 0.62 -20.13 5.31
C LYS A 172 0.05 -21.06 4.23
N PRO A 173 0.31 -22.38 4.30
CA PRO A 173 -0.34 -23.34 3.40
C PRO A 173 -1.86 -23.30 3.54
N ASN A 174 -2.55 -23.49 2.41
CA ASN A 174 -4.02 -23.64 2.34
C ASN A 174 -4.81 -22.48 2.98
N ASP A 175 -4.25 -21.28 2.96
CA ASP A 175 -4.81 -20.09 3.60
C ASP A 175 -4.90 -18.87 2.66
N ASN A 176 -4.61 -19.09 1.38
CA ASN A 176 -4.37 -18.02 0.43
C ASN A 176 -5.59 -17.79 -0.45
N ILE A 177 -5.96 -16.53 -0.55
CA ILE A 177 -6.97 -16.06 -1.49
C ILE A 177 -6.29 -15.14 -2.47
N LEU A 178 -6.47 -15.45 -3.75
CA LEU A 178 -6.03 -14.59 -4.83
C LEU A 178 -7.20 -13.71 -5.25
N PHE A 179 -6.96 -12.41 -5.37
CA PHE A 179 -7.98 -11.44 -5.73
C PHE A 179 -7.53 -10.57 -6.90
N ASP A 180 -8.45 -10.28 -7.82
CA ASP A 180 -8.24 -9.25 -8.83
C ASP A 180 -8.30 -7.89 -8.14
N GLY A 181 -7.14 -7.24 -8.00
CA GLY A 181 -7.01 -6.23 -6.97
C GLY A 181 -7.58 -4.87 -7.38
N THR A 182 -6.71 -3.87 -7.51
CA THR A 182 -7.16 -2.49 -7.67
C THR A 182 -6.28 -1.72 -8.62
N GLY A 183 -6.90 -0.78 -9.35
CA GLY A 183 -6.18 0.25 -10.05
C GLY A 183 -5.37 1.15 -9.09
N LEU A 184 -4.10 1.32 -9.41
CA LEU A 184 -3.18 2.32 -8.89
C LEU A 184 -3.09 3.47 -9.87
N ILE A 185 -3.37 4.69 -9.41
CA ILE A 185 -3.32 5.87 -10.27
C ILE A 185 -1.86 6.29 -10.48
N SER A 186 -1.46 6.47 -11.74
CA SER A 186 -0.20 7.14 -12.06
C SER A 186 -0.28 7.83 -13.41
N ASN A 187 -0.04 9.15 -13.39
CA ASN A 187 -0.03 10.00 -14.60
C ASN A 187 1.36 10.12 -15.23
N SER A 188 2.31 9.26 -14.84
CA SER A 188 3.63 9.26 -15.44
C SER A 188 3.56 8.78 -16.89
N LYS A 189 3.97 9.63 -17.84
CA LYS A 189 4.13 9.26 -19.26
C LYS A 189 5.42 8.48 -19.56
N LYS A 190 6.18 8.11 -18.53
CA LYS A 190 7.49 7.45 -18.64
C LYS A 190 7.45 5.95 -18.30
N MET A 191 6.26 5.41 -18.06
CA MET A 191 6.05 3.99 -17.77
C MET A 191 4.95 3.46 -18.68
N ASP A 192 5.15 2.28 -19.25
CA ASP A 192 4.19 1.66 -20.17
C ASP A 192 3.19 0.77 -19.44
N ILE A 193 3.47 0.45 -18.18
CA ILE A 193 2.62 -0.32 -17.26
C ILE A 193 1.30 0.38 -16.89
N THR A 194 1.11 1.64 -17.23
CA THR A 194 -0.16 2.34 -16.95
C THR A 194 -0.99 2.44 -18.22
N LYS A 195 -2.29 2.11 -18.13
CA LYS A 195 -3.25 2.22 -19.24
C LYS A 195 -4.42 3.11 -18.84
N PHE A 196 -4.97 3.84 -19.80
CA PHE A 196 -6.13 4.67 -19.57
C PHE A 196 -7.37 3.80 -19.32
N GLY A 197 -8.06 4.02 -18.21
CA GLY A 197 -9.21 3.20 -17.81
C GLY A 197 -10.08 3.90 -16.78
N LYS A 198 -11.28 3.37 -16.58
CA LYS A 198 -12.23 3.88 -15.59
C LYS A 198 -11.83 3.42 -14.19
N SER A 199 -11.64 4.38 -13.28
CA SER A 199 -11.35 4.10 -11.86
C SER A 199 -12.61 3.58 -11.16
N LYS A 200 -12.45 3.01 -9.94
CA LYS A 200 -13.60 2.62 -9.10
C LYS A 200 -14.53 3.80 -8.77
N LYS A 201 -14.03 5.05 -8.82
CA LYS A 201 -14.81 6.29 -8.63
C LYS A 201 -15.50 6.77 -9.91
N GLY A 202 -15.45 6.00 -10.99
CA GLY A 202 -16.09 6.33 -12.26
C GLY A 202 -15.32 7.31 -13.16
N THR A 203 -14.16 7.81 -12.71
CA THR A 203 -13.33 8.77 -13.45
C THR A 203 -12.29 8.07 -14.32
N TYR A 204 -12.07 8.58 -15.53
CA TYR A 204 -11.04 8.05 -16.43
C TYR A 204 -9.65 8.54 -16.03
N ASN A 205 -8.75 7.61 -15.73
CA ASN A 205 -7.38 7.88 -15.29
C ASN A 205 -6.39 6.91 -15.92
N SER A 206 -5.10 7.25 -15.85
CA SER A 206 -4.02 6.33 -16.17
C SER A 206 -3.76 5.41 -14.98
N LEU A 207 -3.97 4.10 -15.16
CA LEU A 207 -4.02 3.09 -14.10
C LEU A 207 -3.07 1.92 -14.40
N ALA A 208 -2.33 1.48 -13.39
CA ALA A 208 -1.76 0.13 -13.34
C ALA A 208 -2.66 -0.75 -12.46
N ASN A 209 -2.92 -2.01 -12.83
CA ASN A 209 -3.65 -2.92 -11.93
C ASN A 209 -2.68 -3.56 -10.95
N ILE A 210 -3.05 -3.61 -9.68
CA ILE A 210 -2.33 -4.35 -8.66
C ILE A 210 -3.13 -5.60 -8.36
N MET A 211 -2.56 -6.78 -8.59
CA MET A 211 -3.05 -8.03 -8.03
C MET A 211 -2.33 -8.34 -6.74
N PHE A 212 -2.97 -9.09 -5.85
CA PHE A 212 -2.33 -9.56 -4.63
C PHE A 212 -2.90 -10.90 -4.18
N ILE A 213 -2.12 -11.58 -3.34
CA ILE A 213 -2.55 -12.79 -2.65
C ILE A 213 -2.60 -12.46 -1.17
N PHE A 214 -3.71 -12.78 -0.53
CA PHE A 214 -3.98 -12.49 0.87
C PHE A 214 -4.08 -13.80 1.67
N SER A 215 -3.37 -13.86 2.79
CA SER A 215 -3.46 -14.97 3.75
C SER A 215 -4.55 -14.63 4.77
N VAL A 216 -5.66 -15.38 4.76
CA VAL A 216 -6.85 -15.08 5.56
C VAL A 216 -6.58 -15.23 7.05
N LYS A 217 -6.02 -16.36 7.50
CA LYS A 217 -5.70 -16.59 8.90
C LYS A 217 -4.65 -15.62 9.41
N SER A 218 -3.66 -15.26 8.58
CA SER A 218 -2.63 -14.30 8.99
C SER A 218 -3.09 -12.85 8.88
N GLN A 219 -4.21 -12.59 8.19
CA GLN A 219 -4.72 -11.26 7.83
C GLN A 219 -3.64 -10.35 7.22
N LEU A 220 -2.84 -10.91 6.30
CA LEU A 220 -1.71 -10.20 5.67
C LEU A 220 -1.66 -10.48 4.17
N PRO A 221 -1.32 -9.47 3.34
CA PRO A 221 -0.97 -9.72 1.94
C PRO A 221 0.39 -10.41 1.85
N VAL A 222 0.47 -11.53 1.14
CA VAL A 222 1.71 -12.35 1.06
C VAL A 222 2.36 -12.28 -0.32
N TYR A 223 1.76 -11.53 -1.24
CA TYR A 223 2.30 -11.28 -2.58
C TYR A 223 1.54 -10.12 -3.23
N TYR A 224 2.22 -9.39 -4.12
CA TYR A 224 1.58 -8.46 -5.05
C TYR A 224 2.22 -8.54 -6.43
N ARG A 225 1.49 -8.11 -7.46
CA ARG A 225 1.99 -7.93 -8.81
C ARG A 225 1.38 -6.70 -9.46
N ILE A 226 2.21 -5.87 -10.08
CA ILE A 226 1.77 -4.71 -10.85
C ILE A 226 1.64 -5.13 -12.32
N MET A 227 0.54 -4.77 -12.96
CA MET A 227 0.20 -5.18 -14.32
C MET A 227 -0.35 -4.02 -15.16
N PRO A 228 -0.21 -4.09 -16.49
CA PRO A 228 -0.73 -3.06 -17.38
C PRO A 228 -2.24 -3.06 -17.48
N GLY A 229 -2.89 -2.02 -16.96
CA GLY A 229 -4.34 -1.83 -17.08
C GLY A 229 -5.20 -2.95 -16.45
N ASN A 230 -6.51 -2.93 -16.72
CA ASN A 230 -7.45 -3.93 -16.21
C ASN A 230 -7.37 -5.23 -17.03
N ILE A 231 -6.42 -6.08 -16.68
CA ILE A 231 -6.26 -7.40 -17.28
C ILE A 231 -7.00 -8.41 -16.39
N LYS A 232 -8.20 -8.82 -16.83
CA LYS A 232 -8.92 -10.01 -16.31
C LYS A 232 -8.39 -11.29 -16.96
N ASP A 233 -7.07 -11.40 -17.14
CA ASP A 233 -6.47 -12.56 -17.81
C ASP A 233 -6.19 -13.64 -16.77
N ILE A 234 -6.80 -14.80 -16.97
CA ILE A 234 -6.62 -15.97 -16.12
C ILE A 234 -5.16 -16.44 -16.13
N LYS A 235 -4.42 -16.17 -17.21
CA LYS A 235 -2.96 -16.40 -17.26
C LYS A 235 -2.23 -15.57 -16.20
N ALA A 236 -2.71 -14.38 -15.87
CA ALA A 236 -2.13 -13.57 -14.80
C ALA A 236 -2.26 -14.25 -13.44
N PHE A 237 -3.40 -14.89 -13.16
CA PHE A 237 -3.59 -15.68 -11.92
C PHE A 237 -2.55 -16.80 -11.81
N LYS A 238 -2.41 -17.61 -12.87
CA LYS A 238 -1.42 -18.70 -12.91
C LYS A 238 0.00 -18.19 -12.69
N LEU A 239 0.37 -17.11 -13.36
CA LEU A 239 1.71 -16.53 -13.21
C LEU A 239 1.96 -15.98 -11.80
N CYS A 240 0.95 -15.40 -11.14
CA CYS A 240 1.07 -14.96 -9.74
C CYS A 240 1.30 -16.12 -8.79
N LEU A 241 0.56 -17.23 -8.96
CA LEU A 241 0.75 -18.45 -8.16
C LEU A 241 2.13 -19.07 -8.40
N LYS A 242 2.58 -19.09 -9.65
CA LYS A 242 3.92 -19.57 -10.01
C LYS A 242 5.04 -18.73 -9.38
N GLU A 243 4.97 -17.40 -9.47
CA GLU A 243 6.01 -16.50 -8.92
C GLU A 243 6.01 -16.48 -7.38
N SER A 244 4.82 -16.55 -6.76
CA SER A 244 4.70 -16.59 -5.29
C SER A 244 5.07 -17.96 -4.69
N HIS A 245 5.18 -19.01 -5.50
CA HIS A 245 5.29 -20.41 -5.07
C HIS A 245 4.11 -20.86 -4.19
N ILE A 246 2.95 -20.26 -4.37
CA ILE A 246 1.72 -20.64 -3.66
C ILE A 246 0.96 -21.63 -4.53
N THR A 247 0.88 -22.87 -4.07
CA THR A 247 0.23 -23.98 -4.80
C THR A 247 -1.24 -24.16 -4.45
N ASP A 248 -1.64 -23.74 -3.24
CA ASP A 248 -3.03 -23.79 -2.79
C ASP A 248 -3.56 -22.39 -2.49
N ALA A 249 -4.23 -21.81 -3.49
CA ALA A 249 -4.95 -20.56 -3.37
C ALA A 249 -6.33 -20.66 -4.01
N VAL A 250 -7.32 -20.03 -3.40
CA VAL A 250 -8.67 -19.89 -3.96
C VAL A 250 -8.79 -18.53 -4.62
N ILE A 251 -9.14 -18.51 -5.89
CA ILE A 251 -9.41 -17.27 -6.62
C ILE A 251 -10.81 -16.81 -6.27
N ILE A 252 -10.92 -15.61 -5.70
CA ILE A 252 -12.21 -14.97 -5.49
C ILE A 252 -12.34 -13.85 -6.51
N ALA A 253 -13.37 -13.94 -7.34
CA ALA A 253 -13.60 -12.96 -8.39
C ALA A 253 -14.78 -12.05 -8.08
N ASP A 254 -14.83 -10.92 -8.79
CA ASP A 254 -15.97 -10.00 -8.72
C ASP A 254 -17.18 -10.51 -9.52
N LYS A 255 -18.38 -9.96 -9.24
CA LYS A 255 -19.64 -10.26 -9.96
C LYS A 255 -19.56 -10.05 -11.48
N GLY A 256 -18.65 -9.18 -11.94
CA GLY A 256 -18.39 -8.91 -13.35
C GLY A 256 -17.37 -9.85 -14.00
N PHE A 257 -16.89 -10.88 -13.31
CA PHE A 257 -15.91 -11.83 -13.82
C PHE A 257 -16.56 -13.00 -14.58
N TYR A 258 -17.75 -13.42 -14.16
CA TYR A 258 -18.42 -14.59 -14.73
C TYR A 258 -18.64 -14.45 -16.24
N SER A 259 -18.05 -15.37 -17.00
CA SER A 259 -18.37 -15.71 -18.39
C SER A 259 -18.05 -17.20 -18.58
N LYS A 260 -18.74 -17.91 -19.48
CA LYS A 260 -18.47 -19.33 -19.73
C LYS A 260 -17.00 -19.56 -20.10
N ASN A 261 -16.46 -18.74 -21.00
CA ASN A 261 -15.06 -18.76 -21.41
C ASN A 261 -14.08 -18.60 -20.23
N ASN A 262 -14.37 -17.69 -19.29
CA ASN A 262 -13.51 -17.51 -18.11
C ASN A 262 -13.55 -18.72 -17.17
N ILE A 263 -14.71 -19.34 -17.01
CA ILE A 263 -14.82 -20.56 -16.18
C ILE A 263 -14.07 -21.72 -16.86
N ASP A 264 -14.20 -21.89 -18.17
CA ASP A 264 -13.50 -22.93 -18.93
C ASP A 264 -11.97 -22.77 -18.83
N LEU A 265 -11.45 -21.55 -19.01
CA LEU A 265 -10.04 -21.24 -18.84
C LEU A 265 -9.52 -21.47 -17.40
N LEU A 266 -10.31 -21.16 -16.37
CA LEU A 266 -9.94 -21.47 -14.98
C LEU A 266 -9.80 -22.99 -14.76
N LYS A 267 -10.63 -23.79 -15.44
CA LYS A 267 -10.60 -25.25 -15.37
C LYS A 267 -9.41 -25.84 -16.12
N GLU A 268 -9.15 -25.38 -17.33
CA GLU A 268 -7.98 -25.78 -18.12
C GLU A 268 -6.68 -25.58 -17.33
N GLU A 269 -6.64 -24.50 -16.53
CA GLU A 269 -5.50 -24.16 -15.69
C GLU A 269 -5.51 -24.82 -14.30
N ASN A 270 -6.49 -25.69 -14.00
CA ASN A 270 -6.67 -26.39 -12.72
C ASN A 270 -6.70 -25.44 -11.51
N LEU A 271 -7.31 -24.26 -11.66
CA LEU A 271 -7.37 -23.23 -10.63
C LEU A 271 -8.62 -23.42 -9.76
N LYS A 272 -8.46 -23.27 -8.43
CA LYS A 272 -9.59 -23.28 -7.48
C LYS A 272 -10.24 -21.90 -7.48
N PHE A 273 -11.57 -21.83 -7.59
CA PHE A 273 -12.26 -20.54 -7.67
C PHE A 273 -13.62 -20.50 -6.96
N ILE A 274 -13.99 -19.30 -6.52
CA ILE A 274 -15.34 -18.93 -6.12
C ILE A 274 -15.74 -17.68 -6.91
N VAL A 275 -16.74 -17.80 -7.78
CA VAL A 275 -17.21 -16.73 -8.65
C VAL A 275 -18.68 -16.43 -8.34
N PRO A 276 -19.02 -15.20 -7.92
CA PRO A 276 -20.40 -14.82 -7.69
C PRO A 276 -21.12 -14.64 -9.03
N LEU A 277 -22.33 -15.21 -9.13
CA LEU A 277 -23.18 -15.06 -10.30
C LEU A 277 -24.02 -13.79 -10.17
N LYS A 278 -24.26 -13.10 -11.30
CA LYS A 278 -25.26 -12.02 -11.35
C LYS A 278 -26.64 -12.62 -11.06
N ARG A 279 -27.48 -11.90 -10.31
CA ARG A 279 -28.80 -12.39 -9.88
C ARG A 279 -29.74 -12.74 -11.06
N ASN A 280 -29.52 -12.17 -12.23
CA ASN A 280 -30.27 -12.48 -13.46
C ASN A 280 -29.66 -13.63 -14.29
N ASN A 281 -28.63 -14.32 -13.77
CA ASN A 281 -28.02 -15.44 -14.47
C ASN A 281 -28.98 -16.64 -14.50
N LYS A 282 -29.18 -17.22 -15.69
CA LYS A 282 -30.09 -18.34 -15.94
C LYS A 282 -29.69 -19.64 -15.22
N LEU A 283 -28.44 -19.75 -14.75
CA LEU A 283 -28.00 -20.89 -13.95
C LEU A 283 -28.54 -20.87 -12.51
N ILE A 284 -29.12 -19.76 -12.07
CA ILE A 284 -29.72 -19.64 -10.73
C ILE A 284 -31.17 -20.08 -10.82
N ASP A 285 -31.48 -21.18 -10.14
CA ASP A 285 -32.85 -21.61 -9.92
C ASP A 285 -33.41 -20.89 -8.68
N TYR A 286 -34.48 -20.12 -8.87
CA TYR A 286 -35.16 -19.38 -7.80
C TYR A 286 -36.45 -20.06 -7.34
N ASP A 287 -36.83 -21.22 -7.87
CA ASP A 287 -38.14 -21.81 -7.62
C ASP A 287 -38.32 -22.20 -6.14
N ASN A 288 -37.26 -22.70 -5.49
CA ASN A 288 -37.23 -22.93 -4.05
C ASN A 288 -37.52 -21.64 -3.26
N ILE A 289 -36.98 -20.50 -3.69
CA ILE A 289 -37.19 -19.20 -3.04
C ILE A 289 -38.59 -18.65 -3.30
N LYS A 290 -39.12 -18.80 -4.52
CA LYS A 290 -40.47 -18.38 -4.90
C LYS A 290 -41.54 -19.07 -4.07
N THR A 291 -41.34 -20.35 -3.77
CA THR A 291 -42.32 -21.10 -2.98
C THR A 291 -42.38 -20.66 -1.51
N GLY A 292 -41.32 -20.02 -1.00
CA GLY A 292 -41.22 -19.61 0.41
C GLY A 292 -41.08 -20.77 1.40
N ASP A 293 -41.15 -22.01 0.94
CA ASP A 293 -41.09 -23.21 1.77
C ASP A 293 -39.64 -23.53 2.18
N LYS A 294 -39.35 -23.33 3.46
CA LYS A 294 -38.02 -23.57 4.03
C LYS A 294 -37.65 -25.07 4.02
N GLN A 295 -38.60 -25.99 3.85
CA GLN A 295 -38.31 -27.43 3.72
C GLN A 295 -37.55 -27.76 2.43
N LYS A 296 -37.62 -26.89 1.42
CA LYS A 296 -36.88 -27.06 0.15
C LYS A 296 -35.42 -26.62 0.23
N PHE A 297 -35.00 -26.01 1.34
CA PHE A 297 -33.60 -25.68 1.57
C PHE A 297 -32.87 -26.90 2.12
N GLU A 298 -31.62 -27.08 1.69
CA GLU A 298 -30.78 -28.20 2.16
C GLU A 298 -30.31 -27.99 3.62
N GLY A 299 -30.23 -26.73 4.06
CA GLY A 299 -29.81 -26.40 5.40
C GLY A 299 -29.67 -24.91 5.66
N PHE A 300 -29.13 -24.59 6.83
CA PHE A 300 -28.81 -23.24 7.25
C PHE A 300 -27.53 -23.22 8.10
N PHE A 301 -26.93 -22.04 8.22
CA PHE A 301 -25.83 -21.78 9.15
C PHE A 301 -25.91 -20.35 9.68
N LYS A 302 -25.17 -20.08 10.76
CA LYS A 302 -25.10 -18.75 11.38
C LYS A 302 -23.87 -18.00 10.85
N PHE A 303 -24.06 -16.77 10.39
CA PHE A 303 -22.99 -15.88 9.98
C PHE A 303 -23.24 -14.46 10.50
N GLU A 304 -22.33 -13.93 11.32
CA GLU A 304 -22.45 -12.57 11.91
C GLU A 304 -23.82 -12.30 12.57
N ASN A 305 -24.29 -13.24 13.40
CA ASN A 305 -25.62 -13.20 14.05
C ASN A 305 -26.83 -13.23 13.09
N ARG A 306 -26.63 -13.58 11.82
CA ARG A 306 -27.70 -13.77 10.83
C ARG A 306 -27.79 -15.24 10.45
N ILE A 307 -29.01 -15.71 10.16
CA ILE A 307 -29.25 -17.06 9.63
C ILE A 307 -29.18 -16.99 8.12
N ILE A 308 -28.35 -17.85 7.54
CA ILE A 308 -28.18 -17.98 6.10
C ILE A 308 -28.70 -19.34 5.69
N TRP A 309 -29.79 -19.34 4.91
CA TRP A 309 -30.32 -20.55 4.30
C TRP A 309 -29.57 -20.86 3.02
N HIS A 310 -29.45 -22.15 2.67
CA HIS A 310 -28.83 -22.53 1.41
C HIS A 310 -29.47 -23.75 0.74
N TYR A 311 -29.28 -23.83 -0.57
CA TYR A 311 -29.47 -25.03 -1.37
C TYR A 311 -28.47 -25.02 -2.53
N SER A 312 -28.27 -26.17 -3.14
CA SER A 312 -27.22 -26.36 -4.14
C SER A 312 -27.79 -26.87 -5.44
N THR A 313 -27.23 -26.41 -6.54
CA THR A 313 -27.45 -26.97 -7.88
C THR A 313 -26.11 -27.24 -8.54
N LYS A 314 -26.13 -27.93 -9.69
CA LYS A 314 -24.94 -28.15 -10.49
C LYS A 314 -25.12 -27.56 -11.87
N ALA A 315 -24.04 -27.00 -12.40
CA ALA A 315 -23.93 -26.65 -13.81
C ALA A 315 -22.67 -27.34 -14.35
N GLY A 316 -22.83 -28.45 -15.06
CA GLY A 316 -21.69 -29.28 -15.46
C GLY A 316 -21.00 -29.91 -14.25
N ASN A 317 -19.71 -29.65 -14.08
CA ASN A 317 -18.89 -30.18 -12.98
C ASN A 317 -18.80 -29.20 -11.79
N GLU A 318 -19.38 -28.02 -11.93
CA GLU A 318 -19.30 -26.94 -10.97
C GLU A 318 -20.50 -26.97 -10.02
N ASN A 319 -20.24 -26.66 -8.75
CA ASN A 319 -21.28 -26.48 -7.75
C ASN A 319 -21.75 -25.03 -7.77
N ILE A 320 -23.07 -24.83 -7.73
CA ILE A 320 -23.69 -23.52 -7.51
C ILE A 320 -24.41 -23.61 -6.18
N HIS A 321 -23.95 -22.84 -5.20
CA HIS A 321 -24.66 -22.69 -3.93
C HIS A 321 -25.44 -21.38 -3.95
N ILE A 322 -26.74 -21.46 -3.70
CA ILE A 322 -27.62 -20.31 -3.58
C ILE A 322 -27.86 -20.11 -2.08
N PHE A 323 -27.60 -18.89 -1.62
CA PHE A 323 -27.79 -18.50 -0.24
C PHE A 323 -28.88 -17.45 -0.15
N LEU A 324 -29.71 -17.55 0.88
CA LEU A 324 -30.75 -16.57 1.22
C LEU A 324 -30.50 -16.03 2.63
N ASP A 325 -30.35 -14.71 2.71
CA ASP A 325 -30.23 -13.94 3.93
C ASP A 325 -31.54 -13.15 4.12
N ASP A 326 -32.41 -13.63 5.02
CA ASP A 326 -33.75 -13.05 5.22
C ASP A 326 -33.67 -11.61 5.77
N ALA A 327 -32.63 -11.27 6.54
CA ALA A 327 -32.42 -9.91 7.03
C ALA A 327 -32.06 -8.98 5.87
N LEU A 328 -31.12 -9.38 5.01
CA LEU A 328 -30.77 -8.62 3.81
C LEU A 328 -31.96 -8.51 2.84
N LYS A 329 -32.78 -9.57 2.73
CA LYS A 329 -34.00 -9.55 1.92
C LYS A 329 -34.97 -8.48 2.41
N ALA A 330 -35.18 -8.37 3.72
CA ALA A 330 -36.05 -7.36 4.31
C ALA A 330 -35.51 -5.94 4.03
N ASP A 331 -34.21 -5.71 4.21
CA ASP A 331 -33.57 -4.41 3.94
C ASP A 331 -33.69 -4.00 2.47
N GLU A 332 -33.37 -4.91 1.53
CA GLU A 332 -33.49 -4.66 0.09
C GLU A 332 -34.95 -4.44 -0.34
N THR A 333 -35.90 -5.16 0.27
CA THR A 333 -37.33 -4.98 0.03
C THR A 333 -37.78 -3.58 0.43
N LYS A 334 -37.41 -3.15 1.64
CA LYS A 334 -37.74 -1.82 2.18
C LYS A 334 -37.12 -0.71 1.33
N ASP A 335 -35.84 -0.80 0.97
CA ASP A 335 -35.16 0.17 0.12
C ASP A 335 -35.82 0.29 -1.26
N TYR A 336 -36.17 -0.84 -1.90
CA TYR A 336 -36.85 -0.81 -3.20
C TYR A 336 -38.22 -0.12 -3.11
N LEU A 337 -39.04 -0.46 -2.10
CA LEU A 337 -40.37 0.14 -1.93
C LEU A 337 -40.29 1.65 -1.69
N PHE A 338 -39.34 2.11 -0.87
CA PHE A 338 -39.10 3.55 -0.70
C PHE A 338 -38.66 4.24 -1.99
N ARG A 339 -37.90 3.55 -2.85
CA ARG A 339 -37.49 4.11 -4.14
C ARG A 339 -38.63 4.26 -5.13
N ILE A 340 -39.67 3.42 -5.06
CA ILE A 340 -40.89 3.60 -5.86
C ILE A 340 -41.53 4.97 -5.54
N GLU A 341 -41.55 5.37 -4.28
CA GLU A 341 -42.09 6.68 -3.86
C GLU A 341 -41.16 7.84 -4.25
N SER A 342 -39.84 7.67 -4.07
CA SER A 342 -38.89 8.77 -4.27
C SER A 342 -38.40 8.96 -5.71
N ILE A 343 -38.38 7.89 -6.53
CA ILE A 343 -37.86 7.86 -7.90
C ILE A 343 -38.77 6.96 -8.78
N PRO A 344 -40.04 7.33 -8.97
CA PRO A 344 -41.03 6.51 -9.69
C PRO A 344 -40.66 6.29 -11.18
N GLU A 345 -39.80 7.14 -11.75
CA GLU A 345 -39.28 7.04 -13.12
C GLU A 345 -38.40 5.79 -13.33
N GLU A 346 -37.71 5.33 -12.27
CA GLU A 346 -36.76 4.20 -12.32
C GLU A 346 -37.27 2.93 -11.61
N TYR A 347 -38.19 3.08 -10.66
CA TYR A 347 -38.68 1.99 -9.80
C TYR A 347 -40.19 1.92 -9.80
N ASN A 348 -40.74 0.74 -10.12
CA ASN A 348 -42.17 0.48 -10.10
C ASN A 348 -42.50 -0.86 -9.42
N ILE A 349 -43.80 -1.05 -9.14
CA ILE A 349 -44.30 -2.22 -8.40
C ILE A 349 -44.28 -3.51 -9.23
N ASP A 350 -44.44 -3.44 -10.55
CA ASP A 350 -44.41 -4.61 -11.42
C ASP A 350 -43.01 -5.23 -11.45
N ASP A 351 -41.98 -4.39 -11.58
CA ASP A 351 -40.58 -4.80 -11.49
C ASP A 351 -40.25 -5.33 -10.09
N PHE A 352 -40.80 -4.73 -9.03
CA PHE A 352 -40.66 -5.27 -7.67
C PHE A 352 -41.16 -6.72 -7.61
N HIS A 353 -42.36 -7.00 -8.14
CA HIS A 353 -42.94 -8.33 -8.11
C HIS A 353 -42.09 -9.38 -8.84
N LEU A 354 -41.34 -8.98 -9.87
CA LEU A 354 -40.39 -9.83 -10.58
C LEU A 354 -39.06 -10.01 -9.82
N GLN A 355 -38.58 -8.96 -9.15
CA GLN A 355 -37.25 -8.94 -8.52
C GLN A 355 -37.25 -9.42 -7.07
N GLN A 356 -38.38 -9.42 -6.37
CA GLN A 356 -38.50 -9.76 -4.94
C GLN A 356 -37.87 -11.12 -4.58
N TYR A 357 -37.92 -12.09 -5.49
CA TYR A 357 -37.37 -13.43 -5.27
C TYR A 357 -35.84 -13.47 -5.34
N ARG A 358 -35.22 -12.38 -5.81
CA ARG A 358 -33.76 -12.22 -5.87
C ARG A 358 -33.23 -11.44 -4.67
N PHE A 359 -34.09 -10.80 -3.88
CA PHE A 359 -33.66 -10.03 -2.72
C PHE A 359 -33.09 -10.91 -1.62
N GLY A 360 -32.02 -10.43 -0.98
CA GLY A 360 -31.28 -11.18 0.03
C GLY A 360 -30.51 -12.39 -0.52
N THR A 361 -30.48 -12.58 -1.84
CA THR A 361 -29.83 -13.76 -2.44
C THR A 361 -28.40 -13.48 -2.88
N ILE A 362 -27.57 -14.51 -2.75
CA ILE A 362 -26.27 -14.60 -3.39
C ILE A 362 -26.07 -16.01 -3.94
N ALA A 363 -25.65 -16.13 -5.19
CA ALA A 363 -25.32 -17.40 -5.82
C ALA A 363 -23.82 -17.45 -6.12
N LEU A 364 -23.15 -18.50 -5.67
CA LEU A 364 -21.71 -18.69 -5.78
C LEU A 364 -21.41 -19.97 -6.57
N MET A 365 -20.75 -19.82 -7.73
CA MET A 365 -20.24 -20.93 -8.52
C MET A 365 -18.81 -21.26 -8.08
N ASN A 366 -18.52 -22.55 -7.87
CA ASN A 366 -17.21 -23.00 -7.42
C ASN A 366 -16.87 -24.42 -7.86
N ASN A 367 -15.58 -24.77 -7.83
CA ASN A 367 -15.06 -26.11 -8.10
C ASN A 367 -14.39 -26.77 -6.87
N LEU A 368 -14.72 -26.31 -5.65
CA LEU A 368 -14.10 -26.77 -4.42
C LEU A 368 -14.90 -27.91 -3.78
N LYS A 369 -14.19 -28.78 -3.05
CA LYS A 369 -14.79 -29.79 -2.17
C LYS A 369 -14.92 -29.22 -0.76
N ARG A 370 -15.85 -28.29 -0.55
CA ARG A 370 -16.13 -27.59 0.72
C ARG A 370 -17.64 -27.52 0.96
N THR A 371 -18.05 -27.33 2.21
CA THR A 371 -19.47 -27.16 2.54
C THR A 371 -19.99 -25.80 2.05
N PRO A 372 -21.31 -25.63 1.84
CA PRO A 372 -21.88 -24.34 1.48
C PRO A 372 -21.50 -23.21 2.45
N GLU A 373 -21.47 -23.49 3.75
CA GLU A 373 -21.01 -22.56 4.79
C GLU A 373 -19.56 -22.10 4.56
N GLN A 374 -18.64 -23.05 4.31
CA GLN A 374 -17.23 -22.72 4.06
C GLN A 374 -17.08 -21.86 2.80
N ILE A 375 -17.77 -22.21 1.71
CA ILE A 375 -17.76 -21.41 0.46
C ILE A 375 -18.28 -20.00 0.71
N PHE A 376 -19.35 -19.85 1.49
CA PHE A 376 -19.89 -18.55 1.85
C PHE A 376 -18.89 -17.72 2.67
N ILE A 377 -18.28 -18.31 3.70
CA ILE A 377 -17.29 -17.65 4.55
C ILE A 377 -16.05 -17.24 3.73
N ASP A 378 -15.54 -18.13 2.89
CA ASP A 378 -14.42 -17.84 1.98
C ASP A 378 -14.76 -16.65 1.09
N TYR A 379 -15.94 -16.66 0.45
CA TYR A 379 -16.39 -15.53 -0.37
C TYR A 379 -16.51 -14.23 0.45
N LYS A 380 -17.05 -14.30 1.67
CA LYS A 380 -17.20 -13.13 2.55
C LYS A 380 -15.86 -12.59 3.05
N SER A 381 -14.80 -13.40 3.10
CA SER A 381 -13.45 -12.93 3.41
C SER A 381 -12.92 -11.89 2.42
N ARG A 382 -13.52 -11.77 1.22
CA ARG A 382 -13.31 -10.66 0.26
C ARG A 382 -13.44 -9.28 0.93
N ALA A 383 -14.32 -9.14 1.92
CA ALA A 383 -14.47 -7.88 2.66
C ALA A 383 -13.18 -7.48 3.38
N GLN A 384 -12.43 -8.44 3.94
CA GLN A 384 -11.15 -8.17 4.60
C GLN A 384 -10.11 -7.65 3.60
N ILE A 385 -10.11 -8.20 2.39
CA ILE A 385 -9.29 -7.75 1.28
C ILE A 385 -9.65 -6.32 0.87
N GLU A 386 -10.94 -6.00 0.79
CA GLU A 386 -11.38 -4.63 0.49
C GLU A 386 -10.95 -3.65 1.59
N SER A 387 -11.07 -4.02 2.86
CA SER A 387 -10.54 -3.23 3.98
C SER A 387 -9.02 -3.04 3.88
N MET A 388 -8.29 -4.05 3.41
CA MET A 388 -6.84 -3.96 3.19
C MET A 388 -6.49 -3.00 2.06
N ILE A 389 -7.20 -3.09 0.93
CA ILE A 389 -7.04 -2.14 -0.17
C ILE A 389 -7.35 -0.71 0.32
N ASP A 390 -8.39 -0.55 1.13
CA ASP A 390 -8.77 0.74 1.68
C ASP A 390 -7.67 1.31 2.61
N ALA A 391 -7.15 0.47 3.52
CA ALA A 391 -6.02 0.84 4.38
C ALA A 391 -4.78 1.22 3.57
N LEU A 392 -4.42 0.45 2.53
CA LEU A 392 -3.31 0.78 1.65
C LEU A 392 -3.49 2.15 0.99
N LYS A 393 -4.70 2.45 0.52
CA LYS A 393 -4.97 3.71 -0.20
C LYS A 393 -5.06 4.91 0.73
N ASN A 394 -5.83 4.80 1.80
CA ASN A 394 -6.25 5.94 2.60
C ASN A 394 -5.41 6.12 3.87
N ILE A 395 -4.90 5.02 4.46
CA ILE A 395 -4.09 5.07 5.69
C ILE A 395 -2.61 5.16 5.33
N ILE A 396 -2.13 4.31 4.42
CA ILE A 396 -0.72 4.34 3.97
C ILE A 396 -0.47 5.46 2.92
N ASP A 397 -1.53 6.08 2.39
CA ASP A 397 -1.47 7.10 1.32
C ASP A 397 -0.77 6.57 0.05
N ALA A 398 -1.18 5.37 -0.39
CA ALA A 398 -0.66 4.69 -1.57
C ALA A 398 -1.72 4.54 -2.68
N ASP A 399 -2.69 5.45 -2.76
CA ASP A 399 -3.71 5.47 -3.81
C ASP A 399 -3.18 5.91 -5.20
N LYS A 400 -2.08 6.68 -5.18
CA LYS A 400 -1.41 7.20 -6.37
C LYS A 400 0.11 7.14 -6.26
N SER A 401 0.76 6.91 -7.39
CA SER A 401 2.22 6.90 -7.49
C SER A 401 2.73 7.96 -8.46
N TYR A 402 3.76 8.68 -8.01
CA TYR A 402 4.53 9.66 -8.79
C TYR A 402 5.82 9.07 -9.35
N MET A 403 6.03 7.75 -9.24
CA MET A 403 7.20 7.09 -9.80
C MET A 403 7.21 7.22 -11.33
N GLN A 404 8.41 7.40 -11.88
CA GLN A 404 8.61 7.61 -13.32
C GLN A 404 9.38 6.46 -13.99
N ASN A 405 9.56 5.36 -13.27
CA ASN A 405 10.29 4.18 -13.70
C ASN A 405 9.68 2.97 -13.01
N GLU A 406 9.53 1.87 -13.75
CA GLU A 406 8.80 0.68 -13.28
C GLU A 406 9.53 -0.04 -12.13
N GLN A 407 10.86 -0.08 -12.13
CA GLN A 407 11.61 -0.63 -11.00
C GLN A 407 11.43 0.24 -9.75
N ALA A 408 11.46 1.56 -9.89
CA ALA A 408 11.17 2.45 -8.76
C ALA A 408 9.72 2.28 -8.25
N LEU A 409 8.76 2.05 -9.15
CA LEU A 409 7.37 1.74 -8.80
C LEU A 409 7.25 0.42 -8.03
N GLU A 410 8.01 -0.59 -8.44
CA GLU A 410 8.08 -1.90 -7.80
C GLU A 410 8.60 -1.78 -6.35
N ALA A 411 9.73 -1.10 -6.13
CA ALA A 411 10.25 -0.86 -4.79
C ALA A 411 9.35 0.04 -3.94
N TRP A 412 8.71 1.05 -4.56
CA TRP A 412 7.74 1.89 -3.87
C TRP A 412 6.56 1.07 -3.35
N MET A 413 6.05 0.13 -4.15
CA MET A 413 4.99 -0.79 -3.74
C MET A 413 5.46 -1.71 -2.62
N PHE A 414 6.68 -2.25 -2.73
CA PHE A 414 7.29 -3.08 -1.70
C PHE A 414 7.32 -2.39 -0.33
N ILE A 415 7.79 -1.14 -0.27
CA ILE A 415 7.83 -0.34 0.96
C ILE A 415 6.42 -0.11 1.52
N ASN A 416 5.45 0.25 0.67
CA ASN A 416 4.07 0.44 1.11
C ASN A 416 3.45 -0.86 1.65
N TYR A 417 3.79 -2.02 1.07
CA TYR A 417 3.31 -3.32 1.56
C TYR A 417 3.94 -3.71 2.90
N ILE A 418 5.22 -3.41 3.13
CA ILE A 418 5.83 -3.55 4.47
C ILE A 418 5.09 -2.64 5.48
N THR A 419 4.82 -1.40 5.07
CA THR A 419 4.12 -0.43 5.92
C THR A 419 2.71 -0.92 6.27
N LEU A 420 2.01 -1.49 5.28
CA LEU A 420 0.69 -2.11 5.45
C LEU A 420 0.75 -3.31 6.40
N HIS A 421 1.79 -4.16 6.30
CA HIS A 421 2.03 -5.24 7.25
C HIS A 421 2.18 -4.74 8.68
N TRP A 422 2.96 -3.69 8.89
CA TRP A 422 3.15 -3.08 10.21
C TRP A 422 1.83 -2.54 10.77
N TYR A 423 1.04 -1.85 9.94
CA TYR A 423 -0.31 -1.41 10.31
C TYR A 423 -1.20 -2.58 10.78
N TYR A 424 -1.24 -3.68 10.02
CA TYR A 424 -2.03 -4.85 10.38
C TYR A 424 -1.49 -5.57 11.63
N LYS A 425 -0.18 -5.55 11.86
CA LYS A 425 0.41 -6.07 13.10
C LYS A 425 -0.02 -5.27 14.32
N ILE A 426 -0.05 -3.95 14.20
CA ILE A 426 -0.59 -3.09 15.26
C ILE A 426 -2.08 -3.39 15.47
N LEU A 427 -2.86 -3.54 14.40
CA LEU A 427 -4.27 -3.89 14.52
C LEU A 427 -4.49 -5.24 15.22
N GLN A 428 -3.66 -6.24 14.90
CA GLN A 428 -3.68 -7.55 15.56
C GLN A 428 -3.33 -7.44 17.04
N LEU A 429 -2.34 -6.63 17.39
CA LEU A 429 -1.95 -6.35 18.78
C LEU A 429 -3.07 -5.67 19.57
N LEU A 430 -3.76 -4.68 18.97
CA LEU A 430 -4.90 -4.03 19.60
C LEU A 430 -6.06 -5.00 19.82
N LYS A 431 -6.32 -5.89 18.85
CA LYS A 431 -7.35 -6.94 18.98
C LYS A 431 -7.02 -7.95 20.07
N SER A 432 -5.77 -8.42 20.14
CA SER A 432 -5.37 -9.41 21.15
C SER A 432 -5.40 -8.87 22.58
N LYS A 433 -5.39 -7.54 22.73
CA LYS A 433 -5.54 -6.84 24.01
C LYS A 433 -6.94 -6.26 24.23
N GLU A 434 -7.90 -6.55 23.35
CA GLU A 434 -9.28 -6.03 23.39
C GLU A 434 -9.38 -4.49 23.40
N LEU A 435 -8.38 -3.81 22.83
CA LEU A 435 -8.29 -2.35 22.77
C LEU A 435 -8.82 -1.75 21.46
N ASN A 436 -9.12 -2.59 20.47
CA ASN A 436 -9.55 -2.17 19.14
C ASN A 436 -10.96 -1.55 19.09
N ASN A 437 -11.69 -1.54 20.20
CA ASN A 437 -12.96 -0.82 20.38
C ASN A 437 -12.75 0.66 20.76
N ARG A 438 -11.57 1.01 21.30
CA ARG A 438 -11.24 2.35 21.80
C ARG A 438 -10.15 3.04 20.99
N TYR A 439 -9.21 2.28 20.45
CA TYR A 439 -8.05 2.81 19.73
C TYR A 439 -7.93 2.18 18.34
N ALA A 440 -7.68 3.03 17.35
CA ALA A 440 -7.23 2.63 16.03
C ALA A 440 -5.70 2.49 16.01
N PRO A 441 -5.12 1.76 15.02
CA PRO A 441 -3.67 1.62 14.91
C PRO A 441 -2.91 2.94 14.84
N MET A 442 -3.49 3.97 14.21
CA MET A 442 -2.86 5.29 14.12
C MET A 442 -2.87 6.06 15.44
N ASP A 443 -3.79 5.76 16.37
CA ASP A 443 -3.76 6.32 17.73
C ASP A 443 -2.53 5.83 18.48
N LEU A 444 -2.19 4.55 18.33
CA LEU A 444 -0.96 3.99 18.91
C LEU A 444 0.29 4.69 18.37
N ILE A 445 0.36 4.91 17.06
CA ILE A 445 1.47 5.65 16.44
C ILE A 445 1.55 7.07 17.01
N LEU A 446 0.41 7.73 17.22
CA LEU A 446 0.36 9.07 17.81
C LEU A 446 0.91 9.08 19.25
N PHE A 447 0.50 8.12 20.10
CA PHE A 447 0.99 8.02 21.48
C PHE A 447 2.47 7.67 21.54
N LEU A 448 2.95 6.73 20.72
CA LEU A 448 4.36 6.34 20.68
C LEU A 448 5.26 7.49 20.20
N LYS A 449 4.77 8.38 19.34
CA LYS A 449 5.49 9.55 18.86
C LYS A 449 5.79 10.58 19.96
N GLU A 450 5.04 10.57 21.06
CA GLU A 450 5.30 11.43 22.22
C GLU A 450 6.50 10.97 23.04
N VAL A 451 6.87 9.69 22.94
CA VAL A 451 8.04 9.12 23.61
C VAL A 451 9.30 9.58 22.87
N ARG A 452 10.15 10.32 23.57
CA ARG A 452 11.35 10.95 23.01
C ARG A 452 12.60 10.55 23.76
N LYS A 453 13.75 10.67 23.10
CA LYS A 453 15.06 10.70 23.74
C LYS A 453 15.64 12.11 23.69
N VAL A 454 16.34 12.50 24.75
CA VAL A 454 17.04 13.78 24.88
C VAL A 454 18.54 13.53 25.07
N LYS A 455 19.39 14.29 24.37
CA LYS A 455 20.84 14.23 24.47
C LYS A 455 21.31 15.23 25.53
N ILE A 456 21.91 14.71 26.60
CA ILE A 456 22.47 15.49 27.72
C ILE A 456 23.92 15.02 27.92
N ASN A 457 24.88 15.95 27.88
CA ASN A 457 26.32 15.63 28.02
C ASN A 457 26.75 14.47 27.10
N ASP A 458 26.38 14.56 25.83
CA ASP A 458 26.64 13.57 24.78
C ASP A 458 26.06 12.16 24.98
N LYS A 459 25.20 11.97 25.98
CA LYS A 459 24.49 10.71 26.23
C LYS A 459 22.99 10.89 26.00
N TRP A 460 22.36 9.88 25.40
CA TRP A 460 20.92 9.87 25.14
C TRP A 460 20.16 9.25 26.31
N TYR A 461 19.16 9.96 26.82
CA TYR A 461 18.26 9.52 27.89
C TYR A 461 16.82 9.50 27.38
N ILE A 462 16.01 8.58 27.88
CA ILE A 462 14.56 8.58 27.61
C ILE A 462 13.95 9.77 28.37
N ALA A 463 13.19 10.60 27.67
CA ALA A 463 12.48 11.75 28.24
C ALA A 463 11.35 11.29 29.17
N GLU A 464 10.72 12.22 29.88
CA GLU A 464 9.56 11.94 30.72
C GLU A 464 8.42 11.34 29.89
N ILE A 465 7.90 10.19 30.33
CA ILE A 465 6.81 9.46 29.66
C ILE A 465 5.58 9.50 30.57
N THR A 466 4.40 9.79 30.00
CA THR A 466 3.13 9.65 30.72
C THR A 466 2.88 8.18 31.10
N GLN A 467 2.18 7.90 32.21
CA GLN A 467 1.87 6.51 32.60
C GLN A 467 1.16 5.74 31.48
N LYS A 468 0.27 6.41 30.74
CA LYS A 468 -0.43 5.85 29.58
C LYS A 468 0.54 5.36 28.49
N ASN A 469 1.51 6.19 28.11
CA ASN A 469 2.47 5.84 27.06
C ASN A 469 3.50 4.81 27.53
N LYS A 470 3.82 4.78 28.83
CA LYS A 470 4.69 3.76 29.43
C LYS A 470 4.07 2.36 29.33
N ILE A 471 2.79 2.23 29.68
CA ILE A 471 2.06 0.97 29.51
C ILE A 471 2.15 0.52 28.05
N LEU A 472 1.86 1.41 27.08
CA LEU A 472 1.89 1.06 25.66
C LEU A 472 3.27 0.64 25.12
N LEU A 473 4.37 1.12 25.72
CA LEU A 473 5.73 0.70 25.37
C LEU A 473 6.10 -0.67 25.95
N ASP A 474 5.67 -0.93 27.18
CA ASP A 474 6.00 -2.15 27.92
C ASP A 474 5.08 -3.33 27.54
N SER A 475 3.99 -3.07 26.82
CA SER A 475 3.00 -4.06 26.38
C SER A 475 3.33 -4.65 25.02
#